data_AF-A0A1X2HP75-F1
#
_entry.id   AF-A0A1X2HP75-F1
#
_cell.length_a   1.000
_cell.length_b   1.000
_cell.length_c   1.000
_cell.angle_alpha   90.00
_cell.angle_beta   90.00
_cell.angle_gamma   90.00
#
_symmetry.space_group_name_H-M   'P 1'
#
loop_
_entity.id
_entity.type
_entity.pdbx_description
1 polymer ?
#
loop_
_entity_poly.entity_id
_entity_poly.type
_entity_poly.pdbx_seq_one_letter_code
_entity_poly.pdbx_strand_id
1 'polypeptide(L)'
;MFDSTQRSKSSQASARHAEKHVLPPQQYMDLMDTYADMIAQRYQSDRNSTIWIHDYALMLLPGMIRRKLPRANIGFTLHSRVPSASRWQEPEGKQILQSLAAADLIGLESPRSVHRFYTFCSSFNMSVPTTCILTPPPPATPSTAGPSTTHTSLSSAMVGQPSHLRQLFGHKCIVYCQDTDAAGVYKTLAGLEHFLSSNPDMRQRVVFLHVCLRADVPLSLEAVPDIVRQINQLYGTPESVPIHFYHQDIDAAELDALLHSAHVALVMGQMSAAQQPRSLDTFTKTRPLIVTTSSKISQSAVIVDHNDCVGIASVLLHALQPITTPQTFASELSQERLPRPLNPALLADAYVHARKRLLLFDYDGTLAPIVSNPDDARPTRQLLRYLQALCNDTRNVVWVVSGRDGATLEAWLGKIQHLGLSAEHGSFMKMPDSGDWIDMLANKPMGWKSKALEVFEKYAASTPGSVVEQKKSSITWHYRNALNPQHALEQLEACYSEMEELKQDVDILRGKMNLEVRSLLVNKGEVVKRIHQSVQPDFVLCAGDDRTDEDMFRALLPFSAAYSVSIGPRDKETLAGFCIDTSEEFVACLGSMAAAPCAL
;
A
#
# COMPACT_ATOMS: atom_id res chain seq x y z
N MET A 1 25.59 -12.64 11.16
CA MET A 1 24.30 -11.97 11.42
C MET A 1 23.42 -11.83 10.18
N PHE A 2 23.97 -11.66 8.97
CA PHE A 2 23.19 -11.64 7.74
C PHE A 2 23.66 -12.75 6.80
N ASP A 3 23.23 -13.99 7.05
CA ASP A 3 23.23 -15.03 6.02
C ASP A 3 21.92 -15.83 6.10
N SER A 4 21.42 -16.19 4.93
CA SER A 4 20.12 -16.79 4.65
C SER A 4 20.22 -18.32 4.59
N THR A 5 19.34 -19.03 5.30
CA THR A 5 18.60 -20.26 4.90
C THR A 5 18.33 -21.17 6.10
N GLN A 6 17.06 -21.34 6.48
CA GLN A 6 16.59 -22.59 7.08
C GLN A 6 15.79 -23.33 6.01
N ARG A 7 16.39 -24.38 5.41
CA ARG A 7 15.66 -25.40 4.68
C ARG A 7 15.45 -26.60 5.60
N SER A 8 14.22 -27.10 5.60
CA SER A 8 13.80 -28.31 6.30
C SER A 8 14.54 -29.55 5.79
N LYS A 9 14.76 -30.49 6.71
CA LYS A 9 15.48 -31.75 6.53
C LYS A 9 14.81 -32.64 5.48
N SER A 10 15.46 -32.85 4.32
CA SER A 10 15.49 -34.15 3.62
C SER A 10 16.52 -34.12 2.48
N SER A 11 17.18 -35.27 2.26
CA SER A 11 18.26 -35.56 1.29
C SER A 11 19.70 -35.17 1.70
N GLN A 12 20.31 -36.07 2.47
CA GLN A 12 21.76 -36.21 2.56
C GLN A 12 22.30 -36.78 1.24
N ALA A 13 22.84 -35.94 0.35
CA ALA A 13 23.90 -36.30 -0.60
C ALA A 13 24.17 -35.15 -1.59
N SER A 14 24.69 -34.01 -1.12
CA SER A 14 25.49 -33.04 -1.94
C SER A 14 26.01 -31.83 -1.12
N ALA A 15 26.35 -32.03 0.15
CA ALA A 15 26.89 -30.96 1.01
C ALA A 15 28.39 -31.15 1.24
N ARG A 16 29.19 -30.83 0.22
CA ARG A 16 30.63 -30.55 0.38
C ARG A 16 31.02 -29.46 -0.62
N HIS A 17 30.70 -28.21 -0.30
CA HIS A 17 31.58 -27.04 -0.49
C HIS A 17 30.91 -25.73 -0.02
N ALA A 18 31.63 -25.01 0.85
CA ALA A 18 31.44 -23.65 1.36
C ALA A 18 30.32 -23.38 2.39
N GLU A 19 30.47 -23.87 3.62
CA GLU A 19 29.96 -23.16 4.80
C GLU A 19 30.81 -21.89 5.01
N LYS A 20 30.24 -20.70 4.76
CA LYS A 20 30.89 -19.44 5.14
C LYS A 20 30.73 -19.24 6.65
N HIS A 21 31.85 -19.18 7.37
CA HIS A 21 31.89 -18.94 8.82
C HIS A 21 31.22 -17.61 9.19
N VAL A 22 30.05 -17.67 9.82
CA VAL A 22 29.41 -16.51 10.46
C VAL A 22 29.97 -16.39 11.88
N LEU A 23 30.61 -15.26 12.20
CA LEU A 23 31.09 -14.99 13.56
C LEU A 23 29.90 -14.90 14.54
N PRO A 24 30.01 -15.52 15.73
CA PRO A 24 29.10 -15.29 16.84
C PRO A 24 28.96 -13.80 17.19
N PRO A 25 27.77 -13.34 17.64
CA PRO A 25 27.51 -11.93 17.95
C PRO A 25 28.56 -11.25 18.84
N GLN A 26 28.99 -11.93 19.90
CA GLN A 26 29.97 -11.38 20.84
C GLN A 26 31.35 -11.22 20.18
N GLN A 27 31.83 -12.22 19.45
CA GLN A 27 33.10 -12.16 18.75
C GLN A 27 33.13 -11.07 17.68
N TYR A 28 32.00 -10.83 17.02
CA TYR A 28 31.85 -9.71 16.10
C TYR A 28 31.95 -8.36 16.82
N MET A 29 31.29 -8.19 17.97
CA MET A 29 31.39 -6.96 18.76
C MET A 29 32.81 -6.71 19.27
N ASP A 30 33.48 -7.74 19.81
CA ASP A 30 34.85 -7.66 20.30
C ASP A 30 35.83 -7.28 19.18
N LEU A 31 35.60 -7.81 17.98
CA LEU A 31 36.36 -7.45 16.77
C LEU A 31 36.16 -5.98 16.40
N MET A 32 34.92 -5.49 16.39
CA MET A 32 34.64 -4.08 16.09
C MET A 32 35.25 -3.13 17.12
N ASP A 33 35.24 -3.48 18.41
CA ASP A 33 35.87 -2.66 19.45
C ASP A 33 37.40 -2.63 19.31
N THR A 34 38.01 -3.78 18.96
CA THR A 34 39.44 -3.86 18.63
C THR A 34 39.79 -2.96 17.44
N TYR A 35 38.98 -2.97 16.38
CA TYR A 35 39.15 -2.06 15.24
C TYR A 35 39.04 -0.59 15.68
N ALA A 36 38.06 -0.26 16.52
CA ALA A 36 37.88 1.09 17.04
C ALA A 36 39.10 1.56 17.86
N ASP A 37 39.69 0.69 18.69
CA ASP A 37 40.92 1.00 19.45
C ASP A 37 42.12 1.22 18.53
N MET A 38 42.29 0.34 17.54
CA MET A 38 43.38 0.46 16.57
C MET A 38 43.30 1.76 15.75
N ILE A 39 42.08 2.21 15.43
CA ILE A 39 41.83 3.48 14.74
C ILE A 39 42.07 4.64 15.70
N ALA A 40 41.59 4.57 16.95
CA ALA A 40 41.78 5.62 17.95
C ALA A 40 43.26 5.89 18.26
N GLN A 41 44.10 4.85 18.30
CA GLN A 41 45.54 4.99 18.50
C GLN A 41 46.28 5.64 17.32
N ARG A 42 45.73 5.53 16.11
CA ARG A 42 46.36 6.04 14.87
C ARG A 42 45.78 7.38 14.41
N TYR A 43 44.59 7.74 14.88
CA TYR A 43 43.92 8.97 14.49
C TYR A 43 44.69 10.18 15.00
N GLN A 44 45.11 11.05 14.10
CA GLN A 44 45.75 12.31 14.43
C GLN A 44 44.69 13.41 14.46
N SER A 45 44.67 14.22 15.51
CA SER A 45 43.67 15.26 15.73
C SER A 45 43.82 16.49 14.82
N ASP A 46 44.51 16.36 13.68
CA ASP A 46 44.67 17.45 12.73
C ASP A 46 43.37 17.69 11.93
N ARG A 47 43.20 18.89 11.38
CA ARG A 47 41.94 19.30 10.73
C ARG A 47 41.59 18.51 9.46
N ASN A 48 42.49 17.67 8.95
CA ASN A 48 42.33 16.96 7.68
C ASN A 48 42.20 15.44 7.83
N SER A 49 42.45 14.86 9.01
CA SER A 49 42.27 13.43 9.22
C SER A 49 40.79 13.04 9.12
N THR A 50 40.50 12.06 8.27
CA THR A 50 39.16 11.51 8.04
C THR A 50 39.20 10.00 8.17
N ILE A 51 38.23 9.45 8.89
CA ILE A 51 38.03 8.01 9.01
C ILE A 51 36.95 7.62 8.01
N TRP A 52 37.29 6.78 7.02
CA TRP A 52 36.31 6.28 6.05
C TRP A 52 36.12 4.77 6.20
N ILE A 53 34.88 4.35 6.48
CA ILE A 53 34.49 2.98 6.75
C ILE A 53 33.66 2.45 5.57
N HIS A 54 33.91 1.21 5.15
CA HIS A 54 33.25 0.62 3.98
C HIS A 54 32.53 -0.69 4.29
N ASP A 55 31.31 -0.79 3.75
CA ASP A 55 30.44 -1.95 3.63
C ASP A 55 29.84 -2.54 4.92
N TYR A 56 28.93 -3.50 4.72
CA TYR A 56 28.06 -4.05 5.77
C TYR A 56 28.79 -4.73 6.93
N ALA A 57 30.01 -5.23 6.68
CA ALA A 57 30.80 -5.94 7.69
C ALA A 57 31.26 -5.05 8.84
N LEU A 58 31.19 -3.72 8.70
CA LEU A 58 31.71 -2.76 9.67
C LEU A 58 30.63 -1.77 10.17
N MET A 59 29.33 -2.09 10.04
CA MET A 59 28.27 -1.12 10.32
C MET A 59 28.16 -0.72 11.81
N LEU A 60 28.73 -1.49 12.74
CA LEU A 60 28.81 -1.13 14.18
C LEU A 60 30.00 -0.22 14.52
N LEU A 61 30.96 -0.09 13.60
CA LEU A 61 32.21 0.60 13.83
C LEU A 61 32.07 2.13 13.97
N PRO A 62 31.24 2.84 13.16
CA PRO A 62 31.13 4.31 13.30
C PRO A 62 30.69 4.76 14.71
N GLY A 63 29.70 4.08 15.30
CA GLY A 63 29.24 4.37 16.66
C GLY A 63 30.29 4.06 17.73
N MET A 64 31.08 3.00 17.56
CA MET A 64 32.17 2.66 18.47
C MET A 64 33.30 3.70 18.41
N ILE A 65 33.68 4.14 17.21
CA ILE A 65 34.69 5.17 17.01
C ILE A 65 34.22 6.51 17.58
N ARG A 66 32.96 6.92 17.33
CA ARG A 66 32.42 8.19 17.86
C ARG A 66 32.48 8.26 19.39
N ARG A 67 32.31 7.14 20.10
CA ARG A 67 32.45 7.08 21.57
C ARG A 67 33.88 7.31 22.04
N LYS A 68 34.88 6.80 21.32
CA LYS A 68 36.31 6.94 21.68
C LYS A 68 36.90 8.27 21.18
N LEU A 69 36.45 8.75 20.02
CA LEU A 69 36.88 10.00 19.38
C LEU A 69 35.68 10.90 19.04
N PRO A 70 35.16 11.67 20.02
CA PRO A 70 33.92 12.44 19.83
C PRO A 70 33.96 13.46 18.68
N ARG A 71 35.15 13.99 18.36
CA ARG A 71 35.37 15.05 17.36
C ARG A 71 36.00 14.56 16.04
N ALA A 72 36.11 13.25 15.82
CA ALA A 72 36.67 12.75 14.56
C ALA A 72 35.73 12.99 13.38
N ASN A 73 36.29 13.21 12.18
CA ASN A 73 35.52 13.22 10.93
C ASN A 73 35.30 11.78 10.46
N ILE A 74 34.06 11.29 10.45
CA ILE A 74 33.72 9.89 10.17
C ILE A 74 32.80 9.81 8.94
N GLY A 75 33.29 9.20 7.87
CA GLY A 75 32.51 8.80 6.70
C GLY A 75 32.21 7.30 6.71
N PHE A 76 31.01 6.91 6.27
CA PHE A 76 30.64 5.52 6.05
C PHE A 76 30.06 5.34 4.64
N THR A 77 30.37 4.24 3.96
CA THR A 77 29.77 3.89 2.66
C THR A 77 29.25 2.46 2.68
N LEU A 78 27.96 2.29 2.38
CA LEU A 78 27.39 0.97 2.13
C LEU A 78 27.44 0.68 0.63
N HIS A 79 28.21 -0.34 0.22
CA HIS A 79 28.32 -0.76 -1.18
C HIS A 79 27.22 -1.75 -1.58
N SER A 80 26.59 -2.36 -0.58
CA SER A 80 25.49 -3.30 -0.70
C SER A 80 24.15 -2.60 -0.45
N ARG A 81 23.03 -3.23 -0.85
CA ARG A 81 21.71 -2.60 -0.66
C ARG A 81 21.33 -2.50 0.81
N VAL A 82 20.67 -1.41 1.18
CA VAL A 82 20.05 -1.27 2.51
C VAL A 82 19.01 -2.39 2.72
N PRO A 83 19.13 -3.21 3.78
CA PRO A 83 18.18 -4.28 4.12
C PRO A 83 16.71 -3.83 4.16
N SER A 84 15.80 -4.80 4.00
CA SER A 84 14.34 -4.56 4.11
C SER A 84 13.92 -4.14 5.52
N ALA A 85 12.78 -3.43 5.61
CA ALA A 85 12.24 -2.84 6.84
C ALA A 85 12.13 -3.81 8.03
N SER A 86 11.80 -5.07 7.76
CA SER A 86 11.64 -6.11 8.79
C SER A 86 12.90 -6.33 9.64
N ARG A 87 14.10 -6.24 9.05
CA ARG A 87 15.36 -6.49 9.77
C ARG A 87 15.84 -5.31 10.61
N TRP A 88 15.38 -4.10 10.30
CA TRP A 88 15.72 -2.90 11.05
C TRP A 88 14.91 -2.75 12.34
N GLN A 89 13.80 -3.49 12.46
CA GLN A 89 12.92 -3.49 13.63
C GLN A 89 13.39 -4.43 14.76
N GLU A 90 14.32 -5.34 14.46
CA GLU A 90 14.96 -6.18 15.47
C GLU A 90 15.94 -5.36 16.35
N PRO A 91 16.18 -5.75 17.62
CA PRO A 91 17.09 -5.04 18.53
C PRO A 91 18.49 -4.80 17.94
N GLU A 92 19.03 -5.79 17.23
CA GLU A 92 20.32 -5.74 16.54
C GLU A 92 20.30 -4.73 15.39
N GLY A 93 19.19 -4.65 14.65
CA GLY A 93 18.98 -3.67 13.58
C GLY A 93 18.99 -2.24 14.10
N LYS A 94 18.37 -2.00 15.27
CA LYS A 94 18.39 -0.68 15.93
C LYS A 94 19.80 -0.27 16.34
N GLN A 95 20.58 -1.20 16.90
CA GLN A 95 21.97 -0.93 17.30
C GLN A 95 22.85 -0.55 16.09
N ILE A 96 22.63 -1.20 14.95
CA ILE A 96 23.32 -0.89 13.70
C ILE A 96 22.94 0.50 13.19
N LEU A 97 21.65 0.85 13.18
CA LEU A 97 21.20 2.20 12.79
C LEU A 97 21.85 3.27 13.67
N GLN A 98 21.90 3.04 15.00
CA GLN A 98 22.50 3.98 15.95
C GLN A 98 23.98 4.20 15.69
N SER A 99 24.67 3.13 15.32
CA SER A 99 26.06 3.23 14.92
C SER A 99 26.22 4.03 13.63
N LEU A 100 25.47 3.70 12.58
CA LEU A 100 25.56 4.41 11.30
C LEU A 100 25.25 5.90 11.43
N ALA A 101 24.22 6.25 12.20
CA ALA A 101 23.83 7.63 12.45
C ALA A 101 24.90 8.46 13.21
N ALA A 102 25.92 7.82 13.78
CA ALA A 102 27.04 8.50 14.42
C ALA A 102 28.14 8.97 13.45
N ALA A 103 28.08 8.54 12.18
CA ALA A 103 28.94 9.05 11.11
C ALA A 103 28.52 10.47 10.69
N ASP A 104 29.47 11.30 10.26
CA ASP A 104 29.19 12.66 9.75
C ASP A 104 28.66 12.64 8.31
N LEU A 105 29.06 11.63 7.54
CA LEU A 105 28.70 11.44 6.14
C LEU A 105 28.37 9.97 5.86
N ILE A 106 27.22 9.72 5.22
CA ILE A 106 26.82 8.37 4.82
C ILE A 106 26.64 8.32 3.31
N GLY A 107 27.37 7.42 2.66
CA GLY A 107 27.26 7.09 1.25
C GLY A 107 26.36 5.87 1.03
N LEU A 108 25.30 6.05 0.25
CA LEU A 108 24.33 5.00 -0.09
C LEU A 108 24.15 4.88 -1.60
N GLU A 109 23.73 3.71 -2.05
CA GLU A 109 23.72 3.33 -3.46
C GLU A 109 22.60 3.98 -4.29
N SER A 110 21.53 4.46 -3.64
CA SER A 110 20.40 5.06 -4.35
C SER A 110 19.65 6.10 -3.51
N PRO A 111 18.91 7.05 -4.14
CA PRO A 111 18.02 7.96 -3.44
C PRO A 111 16.95 7.24 -2.60
N ARG A 112 16.51 6.04 -3.04
CA ARG A 112 15.56 5.21 -2.30
C ARG A 112 16.17 4.65 -1.02
N SER A 113 17.44 4.28 -1.07
CA SER A 113 18.19 3.76 0.08
C SER A 113 18.46 4.87 1.10
N VAL A 114 18.75 6.08 0.60
CA VAL A 114 18.81 7.31 1.42
C VAL A 114 17.47 7.57 2.09
N HIS A 115 16.36 7.59 1.34
CA HIS A 115 15.03 7.80 1.88
C HIS A 115 14.67 6.75 2.94
N ARG A 116 14.90 5.46 2.66
CA ARG A 116 14.67 4.36 3.61
C ARG A 116 15.48 4.51 4.88
N PHE A 117 16.77 4.84 4.77
CA PHE A 117 17.63 5.07 5.93
C PHE A 117 17.09 6.20 6.82
N TYR A 118 16.69 7.33 6.21
CA TYR A 118 16.03 8.42 6.93
C TYR A 118 14.73 7.98 7.59
N THR A 119 13.84 7.29 6.86
CA THR A 119 12.57 6.78 7.40
C THR A 119 12.79 5.89 8.62
N PHE A 120 13.79 4.99 8.58
CA PHE A 120 14.08 4.12 9.72
C PHE A 120 14.63 4.91 10.91
N CYS A 121 15.60 5.79 10.71
CA CYS A 121 16.11 6.63 11.80
C CYS A 121 15.02 7.52 12.41
N SER A 122 14.13 8.09 11.60
CA SER A 122 12.96 8.85 12.07
C SER A 122 11.98 8.00 12.85
N SER A 123 11.72 6.75 12.42
CA SER A 123 10.83 5.82 13.14
C SER A 123 11.33 5.47 14.55
N PHE A 124 12.63 5.59 14.80
CA PHE A 124 13.25 5.36 16.11
C PHE A 124 13.61 6.66 16.86
N ASN A 125 13.16 7.82 16.38
CA ASN A 125 13.43 9.14 16.95
C ASN A 125 14.92 9.47 17.11
N MET A 126 15.72 9.08 16.11
CA MET A 126 17.18 9.21 16.12
C MET A 126 17.64 10.47 15.38
N SER A 127 18.66 11.14 15.90
CA SER A 127 19.34 12.23 15.19
C SER A 127 20.15 11.64 14.04
N VAL A 128 19.85 12.09 12.82
CA VAL A 128 20.48 11.65 11.57
C VAL A 128 21.52 12.67 11.13
N PRO A 129 22.65 12.24 10.55
CA PRO A 129 23.64 13.17 10.04
C PRO A 129 23.09 14.01 8.88
N THR A 130 23.60 15.23 8.83
CA THR A 130 23.13 16.34 7.98
C THR A 130 23.38 16.11 6.48
N THR A 131 24.11 15.05 6.10
CA THR A 131 24.47 14.82 4.69
C THR A 131 24.55 13.32 4.38
N CYS A 132 23.61 12.83 3.58
CA CYS A 132 23.73 11.56 2.85
C CYS A 132 24.10 11.87 1.40
N ILE A 133 25.12 11.18 0.86
CA ILE A 133 25.53 11.32 -0.54
C ILE A 133 25.26 10.04 -1.33
N LEU A 134 24.96 10.20 -2.61
CA LEU A 134 24.91 9.06 -3.53
C LEU A 134 26.35 8.62 -3.81
N THR A 135 26.66 7.36 -3.51
CA THR A 135 27.95 6.81 -3.89
C THR A 135 27.92 6.48 -5.37
N PRO A 136 28.91 6.92 -6.17
CA PRO A 136 29.04 6.44 -7.53
C PRO A 136 29.15 4.91 -7.51
N PRO A 137 28.54 4.20 -8.49
CA PRO A 137 28.60 2.75 -8.53
C PRO A 137 30.06 2.29 -8.48
N PRO A 138 30.38 1.22 -7.73
CA PRO A 138 31.74 0.71 -7.71
C PRO A 138 32.20 0.45 -9.15
N PRO A 139 33.45 0.79 -9.51
CA PRO A 139 33.98 0.48 -10.83
C PRO A 139 33.79 -1.02 -11.07
N ALA A 140 33.13 -1.36 -12.18
CA ALA A 140 32.80 -2.73 -12.53
C ALA A 140 34.09 -3.57 -12.46
N THR A 141 34.17 -4.44 -11.47
CA THR A 141 35.22 -5.44 -11.41
C THR A 141 34.98 -6.43 -12.55
N PRO A 142 35.97 -6.66 -13.43
CA PRO A 142 35.81 -7.61 -14.52
C PRO A 142 35.99 -9.03 -13.97
N SER A 143 34.92 -9.65 -13.50
CA SER A 143 34.67 -11.11 -13.44
C SER A 143 33.45 -11.36 -12.54
N THR A 144 32.46 -12.18 -12.84
CA THR A 144 32.33 -13.29 -13.79
C THR A 144 31.06 -13.08 -14.61
N ALA A 145 31.13 -13.37 -15.92
CA ALA A 145 29.98 -13.36 -16.81
C ALA A 145 28.89 -14.33 -16.31
N GLY A 146 27.90 -13.80 -15.58
CA GLY A 146 26.54 -14.31 -15.63
C GLY A 146 25.91 -13.90 -16.97
N PRO A 147 24.87 -14.59 -17.45
CA PRO A 147 24.34 -14.38 -18.80
C PRO A 147 24.03 -12.91 -18.97
N SER A 148 24.75 -12.28 -19.89
CA SER A 148 24.54 -10.91 -20.32
C SER A 148 23.05 -10.74 -20.56
N THR A 149 22.41 -9.83 -19.81
CA THR A 149 21.14 -9.24 -20.21
C THR A 149 21.39 -8.60 -21.57
N THR A 150 21.09 -9.35 -22.63
CA THR A 150 21.15 -8.85 -23.98
C THR A 150 20.18 -7.70 -24.06
N HIS A 151 20.70 -6.49 -24.27
CA HIS A 151 19.97 -5.42 -24.95
C HIS A 151 19.72 -5.87 -26.40
N THR A 152 18.95 -6.93 -26.58
CA THR A 152 18.37 -7.29 -27.88
C THR A 152 17.14 -6.43 -28.01
N SER A 153 17.25 -5.35 -28.81
CA SER A 153 16.08 -4.71 -29.40
C SER A 153 15.17 -5.79 -29.99
N LEU A 154 13.84 -5.66 -29.82
CA LEU A 154 12.92 -6.55 -30.52
C LEU A 154 13.18 -6.33 -32.00
N SER A 155 13.79 -7.32 -32.66
CA SER A 155 14.00 -7.22 -34.10
C SER A 155 12.67 -7.46 -34.80
N SER A 156 12.44 -6.77 -35.92
CA SER A 156 11.25 -6.97 -36.75
C SER A 156 11.08 -8.44 -37.18
N ALA A 157 12.17 -9.21 -37.26
CA ALA A 157 12.15 -10.66 -37.50
C ALA A 157 11.65 -11.49 -36.31
N MET A 158 11.85 -11.05 -35.06
CA MET A 158 11.34 -11.70 -33.85
C MET A 158 9.84 -11.47 -33.66
N VAL A 159 9.34 -10.31 -34.08
CA VAL A 159 7.96 -9.89 -33.85
C VAL A 159 7.06 -10.18 -35.06
N GLY A 160 7.61 -10.38 -36.27
CA GLY A 160 6.83 -10.62 -37.49
C GLY A 160 5.96 -11.89 -37.51
N GLN A 161 6.08 -12.80 -36.54
CA GLN A 161 5.18 -13.96 -36.36
C GLN A 161 4.89 -14.24 -34.87
N PRO A 162 3.63 -14.16 -34.41
CA PRO A 162 3.25 -14.43 -33.01
C PRO A 162 3.62 -15.83 -32.51
N SER A 163 3.65 -16.82 -33.41
CA SER A 163 4.05 -18.20 -33.10
C SER A 163 5.50 -18.29 -32.64
N HIS A 164 6.38 -17.44 -33.16
CA HIS A 164 7.80 -17.45 -32.84
C HIS A 164 8.05 -16.95 -31.42
N LEU A 165 7.38 -15.87 -31.01
CA LEU A 165 7.47 -15.37 -29.62
C LEU A 165 7.00 -16.42 -28.60
N ARG A 166 5.93 -17.16 -28.90
CA ARG A 166 5.49 -18.27 -28.04
C ARG A 166 6.51 -19.41 -27.98
N GLN A 167 7.16 -19.74 -29.10
CA GLN A 167 8.22 -20.75 -29.13
C GLN A 167 9.44 -20.34 -28.30
N LEU A 168 9.84 -19.06 -28.33
CA LEU A 168 10.99 -18.54 -27.56
C LEU A 168 10.81 -18.70 -26.05
N PHE A 169 9.58 -18.52 -25.55
CA PHE A 169 9.27 -18.65 -24.12
C PHE A 169 8.64 -20.00 -23.75
N GLY A 170 8.54 -20.92 -24.70
CA GLY A 170 8.04 -22.28 -24.51
C GLY A 170 6.64 -22.33 -23.89
N HIS A 171 6.51 -22.99 -22.75
CA HIS A 171 5.24 -23.18 -22.04
C HIS A 171 4.88 -22.04 -21.08
N LYS A 172 5.65 -20.94 -21.04
CA LYS A 172 5.43 -19.86 -20.09
C LYS A 172 4.28 -18.94 -20.50
N CYS A 173 3.54 -18.46 -19.51
CA CYS A 173 2.54 -17.42 -19.65
C CYS A 173 3.23 -16.07 -19.88
N ILE A 174 3.12 -15.56 -21.11
CA ILE A 174 3.56 -14.23 -21.50
C ILE A 174 2.57 -13.17 -20.98
N VAL A 175 3.04 -12.20 -20.21
CA VAL A 175 2.30 -10.99 -19.81
C VAL A 175 2.90 -9.80 -20.55
N TYR A 176 2.08 -9.10 -21.32
CA TYR A 176 2.47 -7.86 -21.98
C TYR A 176 2.26 -6.68 -21.03
N CYS A 177 3.29 -5.86 -20.79
CA CYS A 177 3.20 -4.67 -19.96
C CYS A 177 3.52 -3.43 -20.79
N GLN A 178 2.68 -2.40 -20.74
CA GLN A 178 2.92 -1.12 -21.39
C GLN A 178 2.66 0.04 -20.41
N ASP A 179 3.58 1.00 -20.38
CA ASP A 179 3.42 2.23 -19.61
C ASP A 179 3.52 3.46 -20.52
N THR A 180 2.75 4.51 -20.20
CA THR A 180 2.78 5.79 -20.93
C THR A 180 3.63 6.87 -20.28
N ASP A 181 4.17 6.62 -19.08
CA ASP A 181 5.00 7.58 -18.36
C ASP A 181 6.01 6.86 -17.44
N ALA A 182 7.06 7.59 -17.04
CA ALA A 182 8.12 7.04 -16.20
C ALA A 182 7.63 6.55 -14.83
N ALA A 183 6.65 7.23 -14.22
CA ALA A 183 6.12 6.83 -12.92
C ALA A 183 5.35 5.51 -13.02
N GLY A 184 4.61 5.30 -14.12
CA GLY A 184 3.99 4.04 -14.50
C GLY A 184 5.01 2.90 -14.54
N VAL A 185 6.12 3.09 -15.25
CA VAL A 185 7.21 2.09 -15.33
C VAL A 185 7.68 1.64 -13.94
N TYR A 186 7.95 2.58 -13.03
CA TYR A 186 8.39 2.22 -11.68
C TYR A 186 7.32 1.50 -10.86
N LYS A 187 6.05 1.87 -11.02
CA LYS A 187 4.92 1.26 -10.32
C LYS A 187 4.64 -0.15 -10.83
N THR A 188 4.67 -0.34 -12.14
CA THR A 188 4.57 -1.64 -12.80
C THR A 188 5.66 -2.57 -12.29
N LEU A 189 6.93 -2.13 -12.33
CA LEU A 189 8.04 -2.95 -11.81
C LEU A 189 7.91 -3.29 -10.33
N ALA A 190 7.38 -2.37 -9.50
CA ALA A 190 7.11 -2.66 -8.09
C ALA A 190 6.01 -3.71 -7.90
N GLY A 191 4.94 -3.65 -8.71
CA GLY A 191 3.88 -4.67 -8.73
C GLY A 191 4.39 -6.03 -9.21
N LEU A 192 5.23 -6.06 -10.25
CA LEU A 192 5.85 -7.29 -10.77
C LEU A 192 6.83 -7.90 -9.75
N GLU A 193 7.64 -7.08 -9.08
CA GLU A 193 8.52 -7.52 -7.99
C GLU A 193 7.70 -8.14 -6.85
N HIS A 194 6.62 -7.46 -6.43
CA HIS A 194 5.72 -8.00 -5.40
C HIS A 194 5.10 -9.34 -5.84
N PHE A 195 4.57 -9.41 -7.06
CA PHE A 195 4.02 -10.64 -7.64
C PHE A 195 5.02 -11.80 -7.60
N LEU A 196 6.26 -11.59 -8.07
CA LEU A 196 7.30 -12.61 -8.10
C LEU A 196 7.75 -13.01 -6.69
N SER A 197 7.80 -12.06 -5.75
CA SER A 197 8.14 -12.33 -4.36
C SER A 197 7.08 -13.20 -3.67
N SER A 198 5.80 -12.85 -3.82
CA SER A 198 4.66 -13.48 -3.16
C SER A 198 4.24 -14.81 -3.80
N ASN A 199 4.62 -15.06 -5.07
CA ASN A 199 4.22 -16.26 -5.82
C ASN A 199 5.44 -17.04 -6.35
N PRO A 200 6.16 -17.81 -5.51
CA PRO A 200 7.34 -18.56 -5.93
C PRO A 200 7.11 -19.53 -7.09
N ASP A 201 5.94 -20.19 -7.13
CA ASP A 201 5.59 -21.17 -8.16
C ASP A 201 5.41 -20.53 -9.55
N MET A 202 5.12 -19.23 -9.60
CA MET A 202 4.90 -18.51 -10.86
C MET A 202 6.22 -18.10 -11.52
N ARG A 203 7.34 -18.01 -10.78
CA ARG A 203 8.64 -17.52 -11.29
C ARG A 203 9.17 -18.26 -12.52
N GLN A 204 8.85 -19.55 -12.63
CA GLN A 204 9.24 -20.40 -13.77
C GLN A 204 8.14 -20.53 -14.84
N ARG A 205 6.95 -20.01 -14.55
CA ARG A 205 5.76 -20.14 -15.39
C ARG A 205 5.39 -18.84 -16.09
N VAL A 206 5.92 -17.70 -15.67
CA VAL A 206 5.59 -16.38 -16.26
C VAL A 206 6.79 -15.70 -16.87
N VAL A 207 6.53 -14.89 -17.90
CA VAL A 207 7.47 -13.93 -18.49
C VAL A 207 6.74 -12.62 -18.72
N PHE A 208 7.33 -11.52 -18.27
CA PHE A 208 6.84 -10.17 -18.47
C PHE A 208 7.60 -9.50 -19.62
N LEU A 209 6.88 -9.15 -20.69
CA LEU A 209 7.39 -8.33 -21.79
C LEU A 209 6.99 -6.89 -21.53
N HIS A 210 7.90 -6.14 -20.91
CA HIS A 210 7.67 -4.77 -20.49
C HIS A 210 8.18 -3.80 -21.55
N VAL A 211 7.25 -3.17 -22.26
CA VAL A 211 7.52 -2.21 -23.32
C VAL A 211 7.27 -0.78 -22.83
N CYS A 212 8.26 0.08 -23.04
CA CYS A 212 8.19 1.51 -22.84
C CYS A 212 8.48 2.22 -24.17
N LEU A 213 7.53 3.01 -24.66
CA LEU A 213 7.65 3.74 -25.94
C LEU A 213 8.54 4.99 -25.76
N ARG A 214 9.46 5.24 -26.71
CA ARG A 214 10.41 6.37 -26.58
C ARG A 214 9.74 7.73 -26.71
N ALA A 215 8.68 7.82 -27.50
CA ALA A 215 7.92 9.04 -27.71
C ALA A 215 7.24 9.58 -26.43
N ASP A 216 6.99 8.70 -25.45
CA ASP A 216 6.10 8.99 -24.31
C ASP A 216 6.84 9.28 -23.00
N VAL A 217 8.16 9.08 -22.91
CA VAL A 217 8.90 9.17 -21.63
C VAL A 217 10.15 10.06 -21.69
N PRO A 218 10.18 11.22 -21.02
CA PRO A 218 11.38 12.06 -20.93
C PRO A 218 12.37 11.56 -19.86
N LEU A 219 13.63 11.36 -20.27
CA LEU A 219 14.92 11.46 -19.53
C LEU A 219 15.10 10.83 -18.12
N SER A 220 14.14 10.10 -17.55
CA SER A 220 14.17 9.64 -16.13
C SER A 220 14.19 8.12 -15.93
N LEU A 221 14.49 7.34 -16.97
CA LEU A 221 14.54 5.87 -16.92
C LEU A 221 15.95 5.31 -16.65
N GLU A 222 16.93 6.15 -16.30
CA GLU A 222 18.32 5.73 -16.09
C GLU A 222 18.46 4.58 -15.06
N ALA A 223 17.62 4.57 -14.03
CA ALA A 223 17.63 3.55 -12.99
C ALA A 223 16.85 2.27 -13.36
N VAL A 224 16.06 2.28 -14.43
CA VAL A 224 15.17 1.15 -14.78
C VAL A 224 15.93 -0.11 -15.20
N PRO A 225 16.96 -0.05 -16.07
CA PRO A 225 17.77 -1.22 -16.40
C PRO A 225 18.36 -1.90 -15.16
N ASP A 226 18.78 -1.11 -14.16
CA ASP A 226 19.33 -1.62 -12.92
C ASP A 226 18.27 -2.30 -12.04
N ILE A 227 17.08 -1.72 -11.95
CA ILE A 227 15.93 -2.32 -11.24
C ILE A 227 15.53 -3.65 -11.90
N VAL A 228 15.37 -3.66 -13.23
CA VAL A 228 15.01 -4.87 -13.98
C VAL A 228 16.06 -5.96 -13.78
N ARG A 229 17.35 -5.60 -13.92
CA ARG A 229 18.47 -6.50 -13.66
C ARG A 229 18.42 -7.05 -12.24
N GLN A 230 18.15 -6.22 -11.25
CA GLN A 230 18.00 -6.64 -9.85
C GLN A 230 16.84 -7.62 -9.65
N ILE A 231 15.66 -7.35 -10.21
CA ILE A 231 14.50 -8.24 -10.09
C ILE A 231 14.83 -9.58 -10.78
N ASN A 232 15.41 -9.55 -11.97
CA ASN A 232 15.82 -10.74 -12.70
C ASN A 232 16.90 -11.55 -11.96
N GLN A 233 17.83 -10.90 -11.27
CA GLN A 233 18.81 -11.58 -10.41
C GLN A 233 18.17 -12.27 -9.20
N LEU A 234 17.14 -11.65 -8.61
CA LEU A 234 16.47 -12.18 -7.42
C LEU A 234 15.50 -13.32 -7.73
N TYR A 235 14.77 -13.23 -8.85
CA TYR A 235 13.65 -14.13 -9.15
C TYR A 235 13.85 -14.95 -10.42
N GLY A 236 14.86 -14.64 -11.22
CA GLY A 236 15.23 -15.41 -12.39
C GLY A 236 16.11 -16.62 -12.08
N THR A 237 16.37 -17.39 -13.11
CA THR A 237 17.26 -18.57 -13.11
C THR A 237 18.05 -18.58 -14.42
N PRO A 238 19.11 -19.39 -14.55
CA PRO A 238 19.87 -19.50 -15.80
C PRO A 238 19.00 -19.82 -17.03
N GLU A 239 17.87 -20.49 -16.82
CA GLU A 239 16.92 -20.93 -17.86
C GLU A 239 15.69 -20.02 -18.00
N SER A 240 15.54 -19.02 -17.13
CA SER A 240 14.36 -18.14 -17.10
C SER A 240 14.69 -16.74 -16.62
N VAL A 241 14.49 -15.76 -17.50
CA VAL A 241 14.52 -14.34 -17.16
C VAL A 241 13.07 -13.86 -17.03
N PRO A 242 12.62 -13.43 -15.84
CA PRO A 242 11.20 -13.14 -15.63
C PRO A 242 10.77 -11.82 -16.29
N ILE A 243 11.61 -10.79 -16.33
CA ILE A 243 11.28 -9.49 -16.92
C ILE A 243 12.19 -9.18 -18.10
N HIS A 244 11.59 -9.02 -19.28
CA HIS A 244 12.23 -8.51 -20.48
C HIS A 244 11.78 -7.08 -20.71
N PHE A 245 12.68 -6.12 -20.50
CA PHE A 245 12.39 -4.70 -20.62
C PHE A 245 12.88 -4.13 -21.95
N TYR A 246 12.00 -3.41 -22.66
CA TYR A 246 12.26 -2.82 -23.96
C TYR A 246 11.94 -1.33 -23.92
N HIS A 247 12.93 -0.49 -24.23
CA HIS A 247 12.77 0.95 -24.38
C HIS A 247 13.03 1.37 -25.84
N GLN A 248 12.00 1.20 -26.66
CA GLN A 248 12.04 1.43 -28.10
C GLN A 248 10.67 1.82 -28.62
N ASP A 249 10.64 2.41 -29.81
CA ASP A 249 9.41 2.55 -30.57
C ASP A 249 8.97 1.19 -31.09
N ILE A 250 7.65 0.98 -31.15
CA ILE A 250 7.02 -0.24 -31.65
C ILE A 250 5.97 0.18 -32.67
N ASP A 251 6.02 -0.41 -33.87
CA ASP A 251 5.01 -0.14 -34.89
C ASP A 251 3.71 -0.92 -34.65
N ALA A 252 2.68 -0.63 -35.44
CA ALA A 252 1.37 -1.27 -35.28
C ALA A 252 1.39 -2.78 -35.50
N ALA A 253 2.23 -3.29 -36.43
CA ALA A 253 2.34 -4.71 -36.71
C ALA A 253 3.09 -5.44 -35.58
N GLU A 254 4.12 -4.79 -35.04
CA GLU A 254 4.89 -5.31 -33.92
C GLU A 254 4.05 -5.40 -32.64
N LEU A 255 3.29 -4.34 -32.34
CA LEU A 255 2.36 -4.32 -31.21
C LEU A 255 1.30 -5.40 -31.34
N ASP A 256 0.74 -5.56 -32.55
CA ASP A 256 -0.27 -6.58 -32.83
C ASP A 256 0.29 -7.98 -32.55
N ALA A 257 1.50 -8.29 -33.00
CA ALA A 257 2.09 -9.59 -32.76
C ALA A 257 2.48 -9.85 -31.29
N LEU A 258 2.93 -8.82 -30.55
CA LEU A 258 3.15 -8.90 -29.10
C LEU A 258 1.85 -9.24 -28.36
N LEU A 259 0.77 -8.53 -28.66
CA LEU A 259 -0.55 -8.79 -28.05
C LEU A 259 -1.10 -10.17 -28.45
N HIS A 260 -0.96 -10.60 -29.72
CA HIS A 260 -1.35 -11.94 -30.15
C HIS A 260 -0.56 -13.06 -29.43
N SER A 261 0.67 -12.78 -28.99
CA SER A 261 1.51 -13.71 -28.25
C SER A 261 1.23 -13.73 -26.75
N ALA A 262 0.77 -12.61 -26.18
CA ALA A 262 0.48 -12.46 -24.76
C ALA A 262 -0.74 -13.26 -24.30
N HIS A 263 -0.72 -13.70 -23.04
CA HIS A 263 -1.86 -14.33 -22.35
C HIS A 263 -2.64 -13.29 -21.53
N VAL A 264 -1.96 -12.31 -20.96
CA VAL A 264 -2.52 -11.19 -20.19
C VAL A 264 -1.85 -9.90 -20.67
N ALA A 265 -2.59 -8.79 -20.67
CA ALA A 265 -2.02 -7.47 -20.88
C ALA A 265 -2.26 -6.57 -19.65
N LEU A 266 -1.23 -5.83 -19.26
CA LEU A 266 -1.24 -4.83 -18.20
C LEU A 266 -0.82 -3.49 -18.81
N VAL A 267 -1.73 -2.52 -18.86
CA VAL A 267 -1.46 -1.21 -19.45
C VAL A 267 -1.68 -0.12 -18.40
N MET A 268 -0.64 0.65 -18.11
CA MET A 268 -0.69 1.66 -17.06
C MET A 268 -0.45 3.06 -17.61
N GLY A 269 -1.27 4.01 -17.17
CA GLY A 269 -1.15 5.42 -17.52
C GLY A 269 -2.43 6.02 -18.11
N GLN A 270 -2.36 7.31 -18.45
CA GLN A 270 -3.47 8.07 -19.03
C GLN A 270 -3.45 7.90 -20.56
N MET A 271 -4.12 6.87 -21.08
CA MET A 271 -4.32 6.74 -22.52
C MET A 271 -5.57 7.52 -22.92
N SER A 272 -5.43 8.55 -23.75
CA SER A 272 -6.60 9.14 -24.40
C SER A 272 -7.22 8.13 -25.38
N ALA A 273 -8.53 8.21 -25.62
CA ALA A 273 -9.21 7.33 -26.57
C ALA A 273 -8.62 7.41 -28.00
N ALA A 274 -7.94 8.51 -28.36
CA ALA A 274 -7.28 8.68 -29.66
C ALA A 274 -5.91 7.98 -29.74
N GLN A 275 -5.27 7.70 -28.60
CA GLN A 275 -3.97 7.02 -28.51
C GLN A 275 -4.13 5.50 -28.32
N GLN A 276 -5.35 5.00 -28.17
CA GLN A 276 -5.60 3.58 -27.92
C GLN A 276 -5.48 2.76 -29.22
N PRO A 277 -4.59 1.75 -29.26
CA PRO A 277 -4.45 0.91 -30.44
C PRO A 277 -5.62 -0.07 -30.55
N ARG A 278 -6.18 -0.22 -31.77
CA ARG A 278 -7.31 -1.13 -32.08
C ARG A 278 -7.03 -2.59 -31.73
N SER A 279 -5.77 -3.00 -31.69
CA SER A 279 -5.34 -4.34 -31.28
C SER A 279 -5.66 -4.61 -29.81
N LEU A 280 -5.67 -3.60 -28.93
CA LEU A 280 -6.02 -3.73 -27.52
C LEU A 280 -7.54 -3.99 -27.31
N ASP A 281 -8.39 -3.37 -28.13
CA ASP A 281 -9.84 -3.62 -28.15
C ASP A 281 -10.18 -5.03 -28.66
N THR A 282 -9.33 -5.57 -29.52
CA THR A 282 -9.47 -6.95 -30.01
C THR A 282 -8.96 -7.94 -28.97
N PHE A 283 -7.86 -7.61 -28.30
CA PHE A 283 -7.27 -8.41 -27.24
C PHE A 283 -8.26 -8.61 -26.07
N THR A 284 -8.90 -7.55 -25.58
CA THR A 284 -9.90 -7.59 -24.50
C THR A 284 -11.11 -8.48 -24.73
N LYS A 285 -11.39 -8.85 -25.99
CA LYS A 285 -12.46 -9.80 -26.33
C LYS A 285 -12.06 -11.25 -26.16
N THR A 286 -10.76 -11.54 -26.16
CA THR A 286 -10.23 -12.91 -26.15
C THR A 286 -9.32 -13.21 -24.96
N ARG A 287 -8.70 -12.19 -24.35
CA ARG A 287 -7.76 -12.34 -23.22
C ARG A 287 -7.92 -11.25 -22.13
N PRO A 288 -7.54 -11.55 -20.87
CA PRO A 288 -7.56 -10.61 -19.75
C PRO A 288 -6.76 -9.32 -19.99
N LEU A 289 -7.41 -8.16 -19.85
CA LEU A 289 -6.74 -6.84 -19.85
C LEU A 289 -6.90 -6.18 -18.47
N ILE A 290 -5.78 -5.69 -17.94
CA ILE A 290 -5.70 -4.94 -16.69
C ILE A 290 -5.27 -3.51 -17.03
N VAL A 291 -5.97 -2.52 -16.49
CA VAL A 291 -5.70 -1.09 -16.73
C VAL A 291 -5.76 -0.29 -15.43
N THR A 292 -5.12 0.88 -15.40
CA THR A 292 -5.11 1.72 -14.18
C THR A 292 -5.95 2.97 -14.20
N THR A 293 -6.50 3.33 -15.35
CA THR A 293 -7.37 4.50 -15.49
C THR A 293 -8.66 4.07 -16.18
N SER A 294 -9.78 4.66 -15.78
CA SER A 294 -11.07 4.50 -16.46
C SER A 294 -11.06 5.29 -17.78
N SER A 295 -10.16 4.94 -18.68
CA SER A 295 -10.34 5.26 -20.09
C SER A 295 -11.54 4.47 -20.59
N LYS A 296 -12.15 4.88 -21.71
CA LYS A 296 -13.30 4.19 -22.34
C LYS A 296 -12.95 2.80 -22.90
N ILE A 297 -12.00 2.11 -22.27
CA ILE A 297 -11.59 0.77 -22.55
C ILE A 297 -12.75 -0.15 -22.17
N SER A 298 -13.00 -1.12 -23.06
CA SER A 298 -14.03 -2.16 -23.01
C SER A 298 -14.52 -2.51 -21.59
N GLN A 299 -15.84 -2.71 -21.44
CA GLN A 299 -16.49 -3.19 -20.20
C GLN A 299 -15.87 -4.46 -19.59
N SER A 300 -15.03 -5.18 -20.34
CA SER A 300 -14.31 -6.39 -19.92
C SER A 300 -12.90 -6.16 -19.37
N ALA A 301 -12.40 -4.93 -19.31
CA ALA A 301 -11.11 -4.63 -18.69
C ALA A 301 -11.24 -4.44 -17.17
N VAL A 302 -10.26 -4.93 -16.42
CA VAL A 302 -10.22 -4.78 -14.96
C VAL A 302 -9.41 -3.55 -14.59
N ILE A 303 -10.00 -2.65 -13.82
CA ILE A 303 -9.34 -1.43 -13.35
C ILE A 303 -8.70 -1.69 -11.99
N VAL A 304 -7.41 -1.37 -11.87
CA VAL A 304 -6.62 -1.46 -10.63
C VAL A 304 -6.04 -0.10 -10.29
N ASP A 305 -5.95 0.25 -9.00
CA ASP A 305 -5.23 1.46 -8.62
C ASP A 305 -3.73 1.32 -8.95
N HIS A 306 -3.19 2.21 -9.77
CA HIS A 306 -1.77 2.26 -10.10
C HIS A 306 -0.83 2.37 -8.88
N ASN A 307 -1.31 2.84 -7.72
CA ASN A 307 -0.51 2.90 -6.49
C ASN A 307 -0.59 1.63 -5.64
N ASP A 308 -1.48 0.69 -5.96
CA ASP A 308 -1.69 -0.54 -5.21
C ASP A 308 -0.88 -1.71 -5.81
N CYS A 309 0.39 -1.80 -5.42
CA CYS A 309 1.27 -2.87 -5.90
C CYS A 309 0.80 -4.28 -5.47
N VAL A 310 0.06 -4.38 -4.35
CA VAL A 310 -0.51 -5.65 -3.87
C VAL A 310 -1.72 -6.03 -4.73
N GLY A 311 -2.60 -5.07 -5.01
CA GLY A 311 -3.73 -5.23 -5.91
C GLY A 311 -3.32 -5.64 -7.32
N ILE A 312 -2.29 -4.99 -7.89
CA ILE A 312 -1.73 -5.36 -9.21
C ILE A 312 -1.28 -6.83 -9.21
N ALA A 313 -0.54 -7.26 -8.18
CA ALA A 313 -0.07 -8.64 -8.08
C ALA A 313 -1.22 -9.65 -7.92
N SER A 314 -2.22 -9.32 -7.09
CA SER A 314 -3.40 -10.18 -6.88
C SER A 314 -4.19 -10.39 -8.17
N VAL A 315 -4.49 -9.29 -8.88
CA VAL A 315 -5.24 -9.33 -10.15
C VAL A 315 -4.45 -10.06 -11.24
N LEU A 316 -3.12 -9.87 -11.30
CA LEU A 316 -2.26 -10.63 -12.21
C LEU A 316 -2.30 -12.14 -11.93
N LEU A 317 -2.29 -12.55 -10.66
CA LEU A 317 -2.36 -13.96 -10.30
C LEU A 317 -3.67 -14.59 -10.75
N HIS A 318 -4.78 -13.89 -10.55
CA HIS A 318 -6.11 -14.32 -10.98
C HIS A 318 -6.21 -14.38 -12.51
N ALA A 319 -5.67 -13.38 -13.22
CA ALA A 319 -5.63 -13.34 -14.68
C ALA A 319 -4.86 -14.51 -15.32
N LEU A 320 -3.88 -15.06 -14.60
CA LEU A 320 -3.00 -16.13 -15.06
C LEU A 320 -3.53 -17.54 -14.76
N GLN A 321 -4.72 -17.67 -14.17
CA GLN A 321 -5.34 -18.98 -13.93
C GLN A 321 -5.85 -19.63 -15.23
N PRO A 322 -5.91 -20.98 -15.30
CA PRO A 322 -6.18 -21.69 -16.56
C PRO A 322 -7.61 -21.51 -17.12
N ILE A 323 -8.54 -21.02 -16.30
CA ILE A 323 -9.99 -20.99 -16.59
C ILE A 323 -10.45 -19.57 -16.99
N THR A 324 -9.53 -18.60 -17.00
CA THR A 324 -9.89 -17.20 -17.05
C THR A 324 -10.09 -16.70 -18.49
N THR A 325 -11.31 -16.80 -19.04
CA THR A 325 -11.73 -16.06 -20.24
C THR A 325 -11.91 -14.58 -19.89
N PRO A 326 -11.94 -13.61 -20.82
CA PRO A 326 -12.14 -12.19 -20.48
C PRO A 326 -13.47 -11.90 -19.78
N GLN A 327 -14.51 -12.64 -20.16
CA GLN A 327 -15.85 -12.53 -19.59
C GLN A 327 -15.86 -13.10 -18.17
N THR A 328 -15.26 -14.28 -17.97
CA THR A 328 -15.09 -14.84 -16.61
C THR A 328 -14.10 -14.04 -15.78
N PHE A 329 -13.03 -13.48 -16.35
CA PHE A 329 -12.04 -12.63 -15.67
C PHE A 329 -12.68 -11.37 -15.10
N ALA A 330 -13.39 -10.63 -15.95
CA ALA A 330 -14.12 -9.44 -15.53
C ALA A 330 -15.24 -9.83 -14.56
N SER A 331 -16.02 -10.89 -14.86
CA SER A 331 -17.13 -11.28 -14.00
C SER A 331 -16.70 -11.90 -12.68
N GLU A 332 -15.61 -12.66 -12.60
CA GLU A 332 -15.07 -13.30 -11.40
C GLU A 332 -14.39 -12.26 -10.52
N LEU A 333 -13.68 -11.28 -11.09
CA LEU A 333 -13.21 -10.14 -10.31
C LEU A 333 -14.33 -9.16 -9.96
N SER A 334 -15.40 -9.10 -10.74
CA SER A 334 -16.65 -8.40 -10.38
C SER A 334 -17.51 -9.19 -9.37
N GLN A 335 -17.43 -10.52 -9.33
CA GLN A 335 -18.12 -11.41 -8.38
C GLN A 335 -17.30 -11.61 -7.10
N GLU A 336 -15.97 -11.54 -7.17
CA GLU A 336 -15.05 -11.37 -6.02
C GLU A 336 -15.15 -9.93 -5.46
N ARG A 337 -15.61 -8.97 -6.28
CA ARG A 337 -16.07 -7.64 -5.80
C ARG A 337 -17.47 -7.65 -5.22
N LEU A 338 -18.26 -8.71 -5.42
CA LEU A 338 -19.50 -8.87 -4.67
C LEU A 338 -19.12 -9.47 -3.31
N PRO A 339 -19.39 -8.77 -2.21
CA PRO A 339 -19.04 -9.26 -0.89
C PRO A 339 -19.72 -10.61 -0.64
N ARG A 340 -18.98 -11.61 -0.13
CA ARG A 340 -19.57 -12.92 0.20
C ARG A 340 -20.47 -12.79 1.43
N PRO A 341 -21.59 -13.53 1.52
CA PRO A 341 -22.39 -13.51 2.74
C PRO A 341 -21.53 -13.91 3.94
N LEU A 342 -21.53 -13.10 5.00
CA LEU A 342 -20.80 -13.40 6.21
C LEU A 342 -21.38 -14.66 6.84
N ASN A 343 -20.53 -15.66 7.09
CA ASN A 343 -20.92 -16.86 7.81
C ASN A 343 -20.65 -16.67 9.31
N PRO A 344 -21.69 -16.52 10.16
CA PRO A 344 -21.49 -16.23 11.57
C PRO A 344 -20.73 -17.33 12.32
N ALA A 345 -20.86 -18.59 11.90
CA ALA A 345 -20.18 -19.72 12.54
C ALA A 345 -18.67 -19.70 12.25
N LEU A 346 -18.28 -19.41 10.99
CA LEU A 346 -16.86 -19.28 10.62
C LEU A 346 -16.22 -18.05 11.25
N LEU A 347 -16.95 -16.93 11.31
CA LEU A 347 -16.50 -15.73 12.00
C LEU A 347 -16.27 -16.03 13.49
N ALA A 348 -17.22 -16.69 14.14
CA ALA A 348 -17.11 -17.05 15.56
C ALA A 348 -15.93 -17.99 15.82
N ASP A 349 -15.70 -18.98 14.95
CA ASP A 349 -14.56 -19.89 15.06
C ASP A 349 -13.21 -19.15 14.93
N ALA A 350 -13.06 -18.31 13.91
CA ALA A 350 -11.87 -17.49 13.72
C ALA A 350 -11.66 -16.51 14.90
N TYR A 351 -12.75 -15.92 15.39
CA TYR A 351 -12.74 -15.05 16.55
C TYR A 351 -12.23 -15.80 17.79
N VAL A 352 -12.82 -16.95 18.15
CA VAL A 352 -12.45 -17.72 19.35
C VAL A 352 -10.97 -18.14 19.35
N HIS A 353 -10.43 -18.51 18.19
CA HIS A 353 -9.03 -18.95 18.06
C HIS A 353 -8.00 -17.81 18.02
N ALA A 354 -8.42 -16.58 17.77
CA ALA A 354 -7.53 -15.42 17.74
C ALA A 354 -7.07 -14.99 19.13
N ARG A 355 -5.81 -14.56 19.26
CA ARG A 355 -5.20 -14.16 20.54
C ARG A 355 -5.31 -12.66 20.80
N LYS A 356 -5.31 -11.83 19.75
CA LYS A 356 -5.39 -10.37 19.83
C LYS A 356 -6.27 -9.82 18.71
N ARG A 357 -7.47 -9.42 19.09
CA ARG A 357 -8.56 -9.10 18.15
C ARG A 357 -8.80 -7.60 18.11
N LEU A 358 -8.92 -7.06 16.91
CA LEU A 358 -9.31 -5.67 16.69
C LEU A 358 -10.71 -5.63 16.07
N LEU A 359 -11.64 -4.97 16.74
CA LEU A 359 -13.03 -4.81 16.29
C LEU A 359 -13.29 -3.33 15.97
N LEU A 360 -13.63 -3.02 14.72
CA LEU A 360 -13.77 -1.67 14.18
C LEU A 360 -15.15 -1.52 13.55
N PHE A 361 -16.00 -0.63 14.07
CA PHE A 361 -17.36 -0.50 13.58
C PHE A 361 -17.69 0.94 13.22
N ASP A 362 -18.31 1.17 12.07
CA ASP A 362 -19.12 2.37 11.92
C ASP A 362 -20.35 2.32 12.83
N TYR A 363 -20.99 3.47 13.09
CA TYR A 363 -22.18 3.56 13.90
C TYR A 363 -23.49 3.55 13.07
N ASP A 364 -23.67 4.50 12.16
CA ASP A 364 -24.95 4.73 11.48
C ASP A 364 -25.10 3.76 10.32
N GLY A 365 -26.25 3.11 10.17
CA GLY A 365 -26.43 2.02 9.18
C GLY A 365 -25.69 0.72 9.50
N THR A 366 -24.72 0.73 10.42
CA THR A 366 -23.94 -0.46 10.84
C THR A 366 -24.36 -1.01 12.20
N LEU A 367 -24.21 -0.23 13.28
CA LEU A 367 -24.60 -0.64 14.64
C LEU A 367 -26.03 -0.19 14.99
N ALA A 368 -26.51 0.87 14.35
CA ALA A 368 -27.88 1.35 14.45
C ALA A 368 -28.45 1.57 13.03
N PRO A 369 -29.72 1.23 12.76
CA PRO A 369 -30.30 1.40 11.43
C PRO A 369 -30.37 2.87 11.01
N ILE A 370 -30.33 3.13 9.70
CA ILE A 370 -30.53 4.48 9.16
C ILE A 370 -31.99 4.90 9.40
N VAL A 371 -32.17 6.04 10.07
CA VAL A 371 -33.47 6.64 10.35
C VAL A 371 -33.59 8.02 9.71
N SER A 372 -34.82 8.47 9.46
CA SER A 372 -35.09 9.77 8.80
C SER A 372 -34.61 10.96 9.62
N ASN A 373 -34.65 10.85 10.95
CA ASN A 373 -34.13 11.86 11.87
C ASN A 373 -32.92 11.27 12.61
N PRO A 374 -31.69 11.81 12.39
CA PRO A 374 -30.48 11.26 12.98
C PRO A 374 -30.50 11.11 14.51
N ASP A 375 -31.23 11.96 15.24
CA ASP A 375 -31.31 11.88 16.71
C ASP A 375 -32.07 10.64 17.23
N ASP A 376 -32.83 9.99 16.35
CA ASP A 376 -33.61 8.79 16.66
C ASP A 376 -32.78 7.50 16.53
N ALA A 377 -31.55 7.57 15.98
CA ALA A 377 -30.63 6.43 15.80
C ALA A 377 -29.95 5.96 17.12
N ARG A 378 -30.63 6.13 18.26
CA ARG A 378 -30.07 5.86 19.60
C ARG A 378 -29.74 4.38 19.76
N PRO A 379 -28.66 4.05 20.50
CA PRO A 379 -28.26 2.66 20.67
C PRO A 379 -29.30 1.92 21.51
N THR A 380 -29.64 0.70 21.10
CA THR A 380 -30.54 -0.14 21.89
C THR A 380 -29.83 -0.63 23.15
N ARG A 381 -30.60 -0.95 24.21
CA ARG A 381 -30.03 -1.54 25.44
C ARG A 381 -29.28 -2.85 25.16
N GLN A 382 -29.70 -3.59 24.14
CA GLN A 382 -29.07 -4.85 23.74
C GLN A 382 -27.70 -4.60 23.11
N LEU A 383 -27.60 -3.65 22.17
CA LEU A 383 -26.34 -3.25 21.57
C LEU A 383 -25.33 -2.79 22.63
N LEU A 384 -25.75 -1.93 23.56
CA LEU A 384 -24.88 -1.45 24.64
C LEU A 384 -24.33 -2.60 25.50
N ARG A 385 -25.16 -3.61 25.78
CA ARG A 385 -24.72 -4.80 26.52
C ARG A 385 -23.71 -5.64 25.73
N TYR A 386 -23.91 -5.80 24.43
CA TYR A 386 -22.99 -6.57 23.58
C TYR A 386 -21.64 -5.88 23.43
N LEU A 387 -21.63 -4.57 23.16
CA LEU A 387 -20.40 -3.79 23.10
C LEU A 387 -19.65 -3.84 24.43
N GLN A 388 -20.34 -3.68 25.57
CA GLN A 388 -19.69 -3.79 26.88
C GLN A 388 -19.11 -5.19 27.12
N ALA A 389 -19.82 -6.25 26.74
CA ALA A 389 -19.33 -7.62 26.89
C ALA A 389 -18.10 -7.88 26.01
N LEU A 390 -18.09 -7.39 24.76
CA LEU A 390 -16.92 -7.47 23.87
C LEU A 390 -15.73 -6.69 24.43
N CYS A 391 -15.96 -5.48 24.98
CA CYS A 391 -14.92 -4.68 25.62
C CYS A 391 -14.35 -5.33 26.90
N ASN A 392 -15.13 -6.17 27.59
CA ASN A 392 -14.67 -6.84 28.82
C ASN A 392 -13.71 -8.02 28.55
N ASP A 393 -13.66 -8.57 27.34
CA ASP A 393 -12.63 -9.54 26.96
C ASP A 393 -11.33 -8.81 26.63
N THR A 394 -10.30 -9.01 27.46
CA THR A 394 -9.00 -8.34 27.36
C THR A 394 -8.22 -8.64 26.09
N ARG A 395 -8.63 -9.65 25.31
CA ARG A 395 -8.05 -9.94 23.99
C ARG A 395 -8.62 -9.03 22.90
N ASN A 396 -9.74 -8.36 23.16
CA ASN A 396 -10.38 -7.46 22.21
C ASN A 396 -9.91 -6.02 22.43
N VAL A 397 -9.68 -5.33 21.32
CA VAL A 397 -9.63 -3.87 21.27
C VAL A 397 -10.79 -3.44 20.39
N VAL A 398 -11.77 -2.74 20.97
CA VAL A 398 -13.03 -2.37 20.30
C VAL A 398 -13.06 -0.88 20.05
N TRP A 399 -13.44 -0.50 18.83
CA TRP A 399 -13.57 0.90 18.42
C TRP A 399 -14.85 1.13 17.62
N VAL A 400 -15.50 2.26 17.89
CA VAL A 400 -16.51 2.84 17.00
C VAL A 400 -15.91 4.04 16.27
N VAL A 401 -15.96 4.01 14.94
CA VAL A 401 -15.40 5.03 14.04
C VAL A 401 -16.55 5.66 13.24
N SER A 402 -17.07 6.79 13.72
CA SER A 402 -18.32 7.36 13.23
C SER A 402 -18.15 8.76 12.62
N GLY A 403 -19.07 9.12 11.74
CA GLY A 403 -19.23 10.49 11.22
C GLY A 403 -19.88 11.47 12.20
N ARG A 404 -20.45 10.99 13.31
CA ARG A 404 -21.13 11.81 14.32
C ARG A 404 -20.15 12.67 15.13
N ASP A 405 -20.67 13.74 15.71
CA ASP A 405 -19.90 14.60 16.60
C ASP A 405 -19.58 13.88 17.93
N GLY A 406 -18.52 14.35 18.59
CA GLY A 406 -18.04 13.74 19.83
C GLY A 406 -19.04 13.83 20.99
N ALA A 407 -19.87 14.87 21.07
CA ALA A 407 -20.83 15.03 22.17
C ALA A 407 -21.96 14.00 22.08
N THR A 408 -22.45 13.74 20.86
CA THR A 408 -23.44 12.69 20.61
C THR A 408 -22.88 11.30 20.92
N LEU A 409 -21.67 10.98 20.43
CA LEU A 409 -21.03 9.70 20.72
C LEU A 409 -20.76 9.51 22.21
N GLU A 410 -20.32 10.56 22.91
CA GLU A 410 -20.12 10.54 24.36
C GLU A 410 -21.43 10.24 25.09
N ALA A 411 -22.52 10.92 24.72
CA ALA A 411 -23.83 10.73 25.34
C ALA A 411 -24.37 9.31 25.14
N TRP A 412 -24.10 8.70 23.99
CA TRP A 412 -24.67 7.40 23.59
C TRP A 412 -23.81 6.22 24.03
N LEU A 413 -22.48 6.32 23.86
CA LEU A 413 -21.54 5.22 24.03
C LEU A 413 -20.47 5.48 25.10
N GLY A 414 -20.30 6.72 25.58
CA GLY A 414 -19.25 7.10 26.52
C GLY A 414 -19.31 6.41 27.90
N LYS A 415 -20.43 5.73 28.21
CA LYS A 415 -20.57 4.90 29.43
C LYS A 415 -19.95 3.51 29.30
N ILE A 416 -19.59 3.09 28.09
CA ILE A 416 -19.02 1.76 27.84
C ILE A 416 -17.52 1.80 28.15
N GLN A 417 -17.10 1.01 29.13
CA GLN A 417 -15.68 0.95 29.53
C GLN A 417 -14.83 0.26 28.47
N HIS A 418 -13.55 0.63 28.36
CA HIS A 418 -12.58 0.11 27.39
C HIS A 418 -12.95 0.29 25.90
N LEU A 419 -14.00 1.06 25.59
CA LEU A 419 -14.38 1.37 24.21
C LEU A 419 -13.59 2.57 23.68
N GLY A 420 -12.91 2.40 22.54
CA GLY A 420 -12.35 3.51 21.78
C GLY A 420 -13.42 4.18 20.92
N LEU A 421 -13.39 5.51 20.83
CA LEU A 421 -14.33 6.27 20.00
C LEU A 421 -13.56 7.16 19.03
N SER A 422 -14.07 7.27 17.81
CA SER A 422 -13.63 8.26 16.85
C SER A 422 -14.84 8.97 16.25
N ALA A 423 -14.79 10.29 16.31
CA ALA A 423 -15.87 11.19 15.88
C ALA A 423 -15.47 11.94 14.60
N GLU A 424 -16.47 12.46 13.90
CA GLU A 424 -16.33 13.27 12.67
C GLU A 424 -15.35 12.62 11.67
N HIS A 425 -15.59 11.33 11.38
CA HIS A 425 -14.81 10.52 10.43
C HIS A 425 -13.30 10.44 10.75
N GLY A 426 -12.90 10.65 12.01
CA GLY A 426 -11.49 10.58 12.44
C GLY A 426 -10.93 11.85 13.05
N SER A 427 -11.65 12.97 12.96
CA SER A 427 -11.17 14.29 13.40
C SER A 427 -10.85 14.33 14.88
N PHE A 428 -11.64 13.57 15.65
CA PHE A 428 -11.42 13.41 17.07
C PHE A 428 -11.33 11.93 17.41
N MET A 429 -10.44 11.61 18.35
CA MET A 429 -10.28 10.26 18.88
C MET A 429 -10.27 10.31 20.40
N LYS A 430 -11.04 9.43 21.03
CA LYS A 430 -10.99 9.17 22.46
C LYS A 430 -10.48 7.75 22.66
N MET A 431 -9.30 7.64 23.24
CA MET A 431 -8.66 6.34 23.49
C MET A 431 -9.48 5.55 24.52
N PRO A 432 -9.45 4.20 24.48
CA PRO A 432 -9.98 3.37 25.56
C PRO A 432 -9.47 3.86 26.91
N ASP A 433 -10.38 3.99 27.88
CA ASP A 433 -10.11 4.43 29.26
C ASP A 433 -9.54 5.86 29.42
N SER A 434 -9.43 6.62 28.32
CA SER A 434 -9.19 8.06 28.37
C SER A 434 -10.49 8.80 28.66
N GLY A 435 -10.43 9.86 29.47
CA GLY A 435 -11.54 10.80 29.63
C GLY A 435 -11.65 11.79 28.47
N ASP A 436 -10.51 12.09 27.82
CA ASP A 436 -10.36 13.24 26.94
C ASP A 436 -10.39 12.87 25.46
N TRP A 437 -11.05 13.74 24.68
CA TRP A 437 -11.03 13.72 23.22
C TRP A 437 -9.77 14.40 22.70
N ILE A 438 -9.06 13.71 21.81
CA ILE A 438 -7.86 14.20 21.14
C ILE A 438 -8.25 14.74 19.77
N ASP A 439 -7.92 16.00 19.52
CA ASP A 439 -8.06 16.63 18.21
C ASP A 439 -6.91 16.23 17.28
N MET A 440 -7.21 15.43 16.27
CA MET A 440 -6.23 14.89 15.33
C MET A 440 -5.73 15.93 14.33
N LEU A 441 -6.47 17.04 14.21
CA LEU A 441 -6.17 18.15 13.31
C LEU A 441 -5.55 19.34 14.04
N ALA A 442 -5.31 19.22 15.35
CA ALA A 442 -4.62 20.25 16.11
C ALA A 442 -3.25 20.57 15.47
N ASN A 443 -3.02 21.86 15.20
CA ASN A 443 -1.79 22.36 14.57
C ASN A 443 -1.52 21.83 13.15
N LYS A 444 -2.52 21.29 12.45
CA LYS A 444 -2.40 20.88 11.04
C LYS A 444 -2.78 22.04 10.10
N PRO A 445 -2.14 22.14 8.93
CA PRO A 445 -2.47 23.18 7.96
C PRO A 445 -3.88 22.97 7.38
N MET A 446 -4.74 23.97 7.52
CA MET A 446 -6.14 23.97 7.03
C MET A 446 -6.41 25.09 6.01
N GLY A 447 -5.36 25.58 5.33
CA GLY A 447 -5.46 26.69 4.38
C GLY A 447 -6.38 26.41 3.18
N TRP A 448 -6.56 25.13 2.82
CA TRP A 448 -7.52 24.69 1.80
C TRP A 448 -8.96 25.04 2.16
N LYS A 449 -9.29 25.11 3.45
CA LYS A 449 -10.67 25.21 3.94
C LYS A 449 -11.27 26.59 3.68
N SER A 450 -10.48 27.65 3.84
CA SER A 450 -10.90 29.01 3.48
C SER A 450 -11.19 29.13 1.99
N LYS A 451 -10.32 28.57 1.14
CA LYS A 451 -10.53 28.55 -0.31
C LYS A 451 -11.78 27.74 -0.70
N ALA A 452 -11.95 26.57 -0.10
CA ALA A 452 -13.13 25.74 -0.33
C ALA A 452 -14.43 26.44 0.10
N LEU A 453 -14.39 27.17 1.22
CA LEU A 453 -15.52 27.96 1.68
C LEU A 453 -15.90 29.07 0.70
N GLU A 454 -14.92 29.85 0.21
CA GLU A 454 -15.15 30.91 -0.78
C GLU A 454 -15.84 30.36 -2.05
N VAL A 455 -15.37 29.22 -2.54
CA VAL A 455 -15.97 28.54 -3.69
C VAL A 455 -17.39 28.10 -3.37
N PHE A 456 -17.63 27.39 -2.26
CA PHE A 456 -18.98 26.94 -1.92
C PHE A 456 -19.97 28.07 -1.65
N GLU A 457 -19.56 29.17 -1.01
CA GLU A 457 -20.42 30.32 -0.79
C GLU A 457 -20.84 30.99 -2.11
N LYS A 458 -19.93 31.08 -3.07
CA LYS A 458 -20.22 31.57 -4.43
C LYS A 458 -21.33 30.74 -5.09
N TYR A 459 -21.24 29.40 -5.05
CA TYR A 459 -22.25 28.52 -5.66
C TYR A 459 -23.54 28.41 -4.84
N ALA A 460 -23.47 28.56 -3.51
CA ALA A 460 -24.64 28.64 -2.67
C ALA A 460 -25.46 29.91 -2.95
N ALA A 461 -24.80 31.05 -3.17
CA ALA A 461 -25.45 32.30 -3.54
C ALA A 461 -26.17 32.24 -4.89
N SER A 462 -25.61 31.51 -5.87
CA SER A 462 -26.23 31.29 -7.18
C SER A 462 -27.28 30.17 -7.20
N THR A 463 -27.45 29.44 -6.09
CA THR A 463 -28.36 28.28 -5.98
C THR A 463 -29.27 28.43 -4.75
N PRO A 464 -30.34 29.24 -4.85
CA PRO A 464 -31.26 29.46 -3.74
C PRO A 464 -31.84 28.16 -3.16
N GLY A 465 -31.83 28.04 -1.83
CA GLY A 465 -32.28 26.83 -1.12
C GLY A 465 -31.18 25.80 -0.84
N SER A 466 -29.98 25.99 -1.39
CA SER A 466 -28.80 25.22 -0.99
C SER A 466 -28.16 25.79 0.28
N VAL A 467 -27.39 24.98 1.01
CA VAL A 467 -26.74 25.37 2.27
C VAL A 467 -25.29 24.86 2.31
N VAL A 468 -24.42 25.62 2.97
CA VAL A 468 -23.02 25.21 3.23
C VAL A 468 -22.91 24.81 4.70
N GLU A 469 -22.43 23.61 4.95
CA GLU A 469 -22.15 23.07 6.26
C GLU A 469 -20.63 23.01 6.47
N GLN A 470 -20.15 23.54 7.59
CA GLN A 470 -18.74 23.50 7.95
C GLN A 470 -18.52 22.60 9.18
N LYS A 471 -17.80 21.50 8.99
CA LYS A 471 -17.27 20.65 10.07
C LYS A 471 -15.79 20.94 10.25
N LYS A 472 -15.10 20.36 11.23
CA LYS A 472 -13.69 20.67 11.44
C LYS A 472 -12.80 20.21 10.29
N SER A 473 -12.98 18.96 9.86
CA SER A 473 -12.22 18.26 8.82
C SER A 473 -12.79 18.37 7.42
N SER A 474 -14.05 18.83 7.27
CA SER A 474 -14.72 18.95 5.97
C SER A 474 -15.60 20.18 5.85
N ILE A 475 -15.89 20.56 4.61
CA ILE A 475 -16.96 21.49 4.26
C ILE A 475 -17.83 20.81 3.21
N THR A 476 -19.15 20.91 3.35
CA THR A 476 -20.11 20.29 2.44
C THR A 476 -21.10 21.34 1.93
N TRP A 477 -21.31 21.38 0.62
CA TRP A 477 -22.40 22.11 0.00
C TRP A 477 -23.55 21.17 -0.31
N HIS A 478 -24.68 21.37 0.37
CA HIS A 478 -25.91 20.60 0.19
C HIS A 478 -26.88 21.36 -0.71
N TYR A 479 -27.17 20.81 -1.89
CA TYR A 479 -28.09 21.42 -2.85
C TYR A 479 -29.41 20.65 -3.01
N ARG A 480 -29.68 19.69 -2.11
CA ARG A 480 -30.94 18.91 -2.08
C ARG A 480 -32.20 19.77 -2.05
N ASN A 481 -32.16 20.89 -1.32
CA ASN A 481 -33.30 21.79 -1.15
C ASN A 481 -33.24 22.99 -2.11
N ALA A 482 -32.42 22.91 -3.15
CA ALA A 482 -32.35 23.96 -4.17
C ALA A 482 -33.72 24.14 -4.83
N LEU A 483 -34.17 25.39 -4.95
CA LEU A 483 -35.47 25.73 -5.54
C LEU A 483 -35.54 25.34 -7.03
N ASN A 484 -34.40 25.26 -7.71
CA ASN A 484 -34.28 24.78 -9.08
C ASN A 484 -33.26 23.62 -9.14
N PRO A 485 -33.72 22.35 -9.15
CA PRO A 485 -32.85 21.18 -9.19
C PRO A 485 -31.96 21.08 -10.43
N GLN A 486 -32.45 21.50 -11.60
CA GLN A 486 -31.69 21.41 -12.84
C GLN A 486 -30.53 22.39 -12.86
N HIS A 487 -30.77 23.63 -12.42
CA HIS A 487 -29.72 24.63 -12.22
C HIS A 487 -28.69 24.18 -11.18
N ALA A 488 -29.12 23.55 -10.08
CA ALA A 488 -28.21 23.03 -9.07
C ALA A 488 -27.24 21.96 -9.62
N LEU A 489 -27.70 21.10 -10.53
CA LEU A 489 -26.84 20.12 -11.21
C LEU A 489 -25.83 20.78 -12.16
N GLU A 490 -26.23 21.85 -12.86
CA GLU A 490 -25.31 22.63 -13.70
C GLU A 490 -24.24 23.33 -12.85
N GLN A 491 -24.64 23.92 -11.71
CA GLN A 491 -23.72 24.54 -10.76
C GLN A 491 -22.78 23.53 -10.09
N LEU A 492 -23.21 22.29 -9.88
CA LEU A 492 -22.36 21.22 -9.34
C LEU A 492 -21.13 20.96 -10.20
N GLU A 493 -21.29 20.85 -11.52
CA GLU A 493 -20.16 20.55 -12.40
C GLU A 493 -19.16 21.72 -12.44
N ALA A 494 -19.66 22.96 -12.47
CA ALA A 494 -18.82 24.14 -12.38
C ALA A 494 -18.08 24.24 -11.03
N CYS A 495 -18.79 24.01 -9.92
CA CYS A 495 -18.23 23.99 -8.57
C CYS A 495 -17.15 22.91 -8.41
N TYR A 496 -17.42 21.70 -8.91
CA TYR A 496 -16.47 20.61 -8.88
C TYR A 496 -15.19 20.94 -9.66
N SER A 497 -15.34 21.50 -10.86
CA SER A 497 -14.19 21.89 -11.70
C SER A 497 -13.33 22.96 -11.04
N GLU A 498 -13.94 23.94 -10.36
CA GLU A 498 -13.22 25.00 -9.64
C GLU A 498 -12.51 24.46 -8.38
N MET A 499 -13.10 23.45 -7.73
CA MET A 499 -12.49 22.76 -6.58
C MET A 499 -11.29 21.88 -6.95
N GLU A 500 -11.12 21.47 -8.22
CA GLU A 500 -10.02 20.58 -8.61
C GLU A 500 -8.63 21.16 -8.31
N GLU A 501 -8.49 22.49 -8.25
CA GLU A 501 -7.25 23.16 -7.87
C GLU A 501 -6.79 22.82 -6.44
N LEU A 502 -7.71 22.41 -5.55
CA LEU A 502 -7.41 22.06 -4.16
C LEU A 502 -7.06 20.58 -3.98
N LYS A 503 -7.26 19.74 -5.00
CA LYS A 503 -7.21 18.26 -4.92
C LYS A 503 -5.88 17.67 -4.43
N GLN A 504 -4.79 18.46 -4.41
CA GLN A 504 -3.52 18.03 -3.84
C GLN A 504 -3.56 17.90 -2.31
N ASP A 505 -4.38 18.71 -1.63
CA ASP A 505 -4.46 18.78 -0.17
C ASP A 505 -5.73 18.13 0.41
N VAL A 506 -6.73 17.87 -0.44
CA VAL A 506 -8.07 17.42 -0.04
C VAL A 506 -8.66 16.35 -0.94
N ASP A 507 -9.55 15.56 -0.37
CA ASP A 507 -10.49 14.71 -1.12
C ASP A 507 -11.75 15.51 -1.44
N ILE A 508 -12.23 15.38 -2.69
CA ILE A 508 -13.48 15.98 -3.16
C ILE A 508 -14.45 14.85 -3.47
N LEU A 509 -15.55 14.78 -2.72
CA LEU A 509 -16.52 13.70 -2.75
C LEU A 509 -17.88 14.19 -3.26
N ARG A 510 -18.34 13.57 -4.35
CA ARG A 510 -19.72 13.74 -4.83
C ARG A 510 -20.64 12.80 -4.06
N GLY A 511 -21.59 13.34 -3.31
CA GLY A 511 -22.60 12.57 -2.58
C GLY A 511 -24.01 12.75 -3.14
N LYS A 512 -25.02 12.20 -2.43
CA LYS A 512 -26.42 12.25 -2.87
C LYS A 512 -27.02 13.64 -2.62
N MET A 513 -26.92 14.47 -3.66
CA MET A 513 -27.32 15.88 -3.67
C MET A 513 -26.46 16.79 -2.78
N ASN A 514 -25.17 16.48 -2.68
CA ASN A 514 -24.18 17.33 -2.05
C ASN A 514 -22.78 17.16 -2.70
N LEU A 515 -21.90 18.12 -2.42
CA LEU A 515 -20.48 18.06 -2.74
C LEU A 515 -19.69 18.34 -1.45
N GLU A 516 -18.86 17.40 -1.04
CA GLU A 516 -18.05 17.49 0.18
C GLU A 516 -16.56 17.60 -0.15
N VAL A 517 -15.86 18.47 0.56
CA VAL A 517 -14.40 18.60 0.54
C VAL A 517 -13.87 18.29 1.93
N ARG A 518 -12.93 17.33 2.03
CA ARG A 518 -12.39 16.87 3.32
C ARG A 518 -10.87 16.75 3.32
N SER A 519 -10.26 16.88 4.49
CA SER A 519 -8.82 16.72 4.66
C SER A 519 -8.36 15.28 4.35
N LEU A 520 -7.27 15.13 3.60
CA LEU A 520 -6.61 13.82 3.41
C LEU A 520 -5.91 13.30 4.68
N LEU A 521 -5.60 14.21 5.62
CA LEU A 521 -4.83 13.88 6.83
C LEU A 521 -5.63 13.04 7.82
N VAL A 522 -6.96 13.08 7.72
CA VAL A 522 -7.87 12.44 8.66
C VAL A 522 -9.09 11.92 7.92
N ASN A 523 -9.22 10.60 7.89
CA ASN A 523 -10.40 9.86 7.44
C ASN A 523 -10.48 8.55 8.24
N LYS A 524 -11.58 7.79 8.07
CA LYS A 524 -11.78 6.52 8.78
C LYS A 524 -10.64 5.52 8.50
N GLY A 525 -10.09 5.50 7.29
CA GLY A 525 -8.95 4.66 6.93
C GLY A 525 -7.66 5.01 7.69
N GLU A 526 -7.35 6.29 7.88
CA GLU A 526 -6.19 6.73 8.67
C GLU A 526 -6.35 6.40 10.16
N VAL A 527 -7.58 6.47 10.68
CA VAL A 527 -7.90 5.99 12.03
C VAL A 527 -7.60 4.49 12.15
N VAL A 528 -8.08 3.69 11.19
CA VAL A 528 -7.85 2.25 11.15
C VAL A 528 -6.36 1.92 11.08
N LYS A 529 -5.57 2.58 10.20
CA LYS A 529 -4.12 2.39 10.12
C LYS A 529 -3.43 2.66 11.46
N ARG A 530 -3.79 3.77 12.12
CA ARG A 530 -3.20 4.17 13.41
C ARG A 530 -3.52 3.16 14.51
N ILE A 531 -4.79 2.75 14.63
CA ILE A 531 -5.20 1.76 15.64
C ILE A 531 -4.53 0.42 15.35
N HIS A 532 -4.56 -0.04 14.11
CA HIS A 532 -3.95 -1.31 13.70
C HIS A 532 -2.44 -1.34 13.99
N GLN A 533 -1.71 -0.25 13.69
CA GLN A 533 -0.27 -0.16 13.99
C GLN A 533 0.05 -0.25 15.48
N SER A 534 -0.82 0.31 16.33
CA SER A 534 -0.69 0.26 17.79
C SER A 534 -1.04 -1.12 18.35
N VAL A 535 -2.12 -1.73 17.85
CA VAL A 535 -2.64 -2.99 18.36
C VAL A 535 -1.86 -4.19 17.81
N GLN A 536 -1.48 -4.19 16.54
CA GLN A 536 -0.88 -5.35 15.85
C GLN A 536 -1.69 -6.65 16.07
N PRO A 537 -2.97 -6.66 15.66
CA PRO A 537 -3.86 -7.80 15.89
C PRO A 537 -3.54 -9.00 14.99
N ASP A 538 -3.91 -10.21 15.44
CA ASP A 538 -3.94 -11.43 14.62
C ASP A 538 -5.32 -11.74 14.03
N PHE A 539 -6.33 -10.94 14.39
CA PHE A 539 -7.69 -10.97 13.85
C PHE A 539 -8.27 -9.56 13.79
N VAL A 540 -8.89 -9.21 12.66
CA VAL A 540 -9.63 -7.92 12.53
C VAL A 540 -11.05 -8.20 12.07
N LEU A 541 -12.03 -7.61 12.73
CA LEU A 541 -13.40 -7.48 12.21
C LEU A 541 -13.67 -6.00 12.00
N CYS A 542 -13.97 -5.61 10.77
CA CYS A 542 -14.31 -4.24 10.40
C CYS A 542 -15.67 -4.22 9.70
N ALA A 543 -16.60 -3.38 10.14
CA ALA A 543 -17.91 -3.27 9.50
C ALA A 543 -18.33 -1.82 9.24
N GLY A 544 -19.01 -1.60 8.12
CA GLY A 544 -19.47 -0.30 7.64
C GLY A 544 -20.53 -0.44 6.54
N ASP A 545 -21.34 0.58 6.31
CA ASP A 545 -22.49 0.57 5.40
C ASP A 545 -22.40 1.59 4.26
N ASP A 546 -21.51 2.59 4.35
CA ASP A 546 -21.51 3.72 3.43
C ASP A 546 -20.20 3.85 2.62
N ARG A 547 -20.10 4.93 1.84
CA ARG A 547 -18.93 5.22 1.00
C ARG A 547 -17.70 5.60 1.83
N THR A 548 -17.88 6.19 3.00
CA THR A 548 -16.77 6.61 3.86
C THR A 548 -16.10 5.42 4.53
N ASP A 549 -16.83 4.32 4.71
CA ASP A 549 -16.32 3.06 5.26
C ASP A 549 -15.39 2.31 4.31
N GLU A 550 -15.49 2.58 3.01
CA GLU A 550 -14.55 2.06 2.01
C GLU A 550 -13.11 2.45 2.32
N ASP A 551 -12.89 3.58 3.01
CA ASP A 551 -11.57 3.98 3.48
C ASP A 551 -11.03 3.03 4.56
N MET A 552 -11.90 2.51 5.43
CA MET A 552 -11.54 1.48 6.43
C MET A 552 -11.18 0.16 5.75
N PHE A 553 -12.00 -0.28 4.79
CA PHE A 553 -11.76 -1.54 4.07
C PHE A 553 -10.47 -1.47 3.25
N ARG A 554 -10.24 -0.35 2.55
CA ARG A 554 -9.00 -0.10 1.80
C ARG A 554 -7.77 -0.15 2.70
N ALA A 555 -7.85 0.44 3.89
CA ALA A 555 -6.76 0.41 4.86
C ALA A 555 -6.44 -1.02 5.34
N LEU A 556 -7.39 -1.95 5.24
CA LEU A 556 -7.25 -3.33 5.68
C LEU A 556 -6.87 -4.33 4.57
N LEU A 557 -6.92 -3.94 3.29
CA LEU A 557 -6.54 -4.81 2.16
C LEU A 557 -5.17 -5.50 2.31
N PRO A 558 -4.12 -4.86 2.88
CA PRO A 558 -2.83 -5.51 3.07
C PRO A 558 -2.83 -6.64 4.12
N PHE A 559 -3.90 -6.80 4.91
CA PHE A 559 -3.96 -7.72 6.04
C PHE A 559 -4.88 -8.91 5.77
N SER A 560 -4.28 -10.07 5.52
CA SER A 560 -4.99 -11.32 5.21
C SER A 560 -5.94 -11.84 6.31
N ALA A 561 -5.79 -11.37 7.55
CA ALA A 561 -6.61 -11.77 8.70
C ALA A 561 -7.80 -10.82 8.98
N ALA A 562 -8.15 -9.95 8.02
CA ALA A 562 -9.23 -8.99 8.16
C ALA A 562 -10.56 -9.48 7.57
N TYR A 563 -11.60 -9.50 8.41
CA TYR A 563 -13.00 -9.63 8.03
C TYR A 563 -13.59 -8.24 7.82
N SER A 564 -13.50 -7.71 6.61
CA SER A 564 -14.19 -6.48 6.22
C SER A 564 -15.61 -6.81 5.76
N VAL A 565 -16.63 -6.20 6.40
CA VAL A 565 -18.05 -6.52 6.23
C VAL A 565 -18.81 -5.26 5.80
N SER A 566 -19.43 -5.30 4.61
CA SER A 566 -20.37 -4.28 4.16
C SER A 566 -21.76 -4.57 4.72
N ILE A 567 -22.43 -3.59 5.31
CA ILE A 567 -23.83 -3.69 5.73
C ILE A 567 -24.72 -3.11 4.64
N GLY A 568 -25.72 -3.88 4.20
CA GLY A 568 -26.63 -3.50 3.13
C GLY A 568 -26.67 -4.53 2.00
N PRO A 569 -27.27 -4.18 0.85
CA PRO A 569 -27.59 -5.15 -0.17
C PRO A 569 -26.34 -5.69 -0.84
N ARG A 570 -26.37 -6.97 -1.23
CA ARG A 570 -25.21 -7.70 -1.76
C ARG A 570 -24.67 -7.16 -3.08
N ASP A 571 -25.50 -6.46 -3.85
CA ASP A 571 -25.14 -5.85 -5.13
C ASP A 571 -24.46 -4.48 -4.96
N LYS A 572 -24.27 -4.02 -3.72
CA LYS A 572 -23.48 -2.82 -3.41
C LYS A 572 -22.02 -3.05 -3.82
N GLU A 573 -21.49 -2.15 -4.65
CA GLU A 573 -20.06 -2.10 -4.95
C GLU A 573 -19.27 -1.69 -3.69
N THR A 574 -18.35 -2.55 -3.25
CA THR A 574 -17.60 -2.36 -1.99
C THR A 574 -16.26 -3.08 -2.04
N LEU A 575 -15.28 -2.59 -1.27
CA LEU A 575 -13.98 -3.25 -1.03
C LEU A 575 -14.05 -4.29 0.10
N ALA A 576 -15.20 -4.42 0.78
CA ALA A 576 -15.41 -5.42 1.80
C ALA A 576 -15.41 -6.84 1.22
N GLY A 577 -14.74 -7.78 1.89
CA GLY A 577 -14.73 -9.19 1.47
C GLY A 577 -16.01 -9.94 1.83
N PHE A 578 -16.83 -9.40 2.74
CA PHE A 578 -18.07 -9.99 3.22
C PHE A 578 -19.23 -9.00 3.30
N CYS A 579 -20.46 -9.48 3.32
CA CYS A 579 -21.67 -8.67 3.50
C CYS A 579 -22.64 -9.28 4.51
N ILE A 580 -23.44 -8.41 5.10
CA ILE A 580 -24.67 -8.72 5.84
C ILE A 580 -25.76 -7.76 5.37
N ASP A 581 -26.99 -8.27 5.24
CA ASP A 581 -28.06 -7.52 4.57
C ASP A 581 -28.58 -6.37 5.44
N THR A 582 -28.55 -6.51 6.78
CA THR A 582 -29.12 -5.51 7.71
C THR A 582 -28.27 -5.26 8.97
N SER A 583 -28.41 -4.06 9.55
CA SER A 583 -27.75 -3.69 10.81
C SER A 583 -28.13 -4.62 11.96
N GLU A 584 -29.39 -5.06 12.00
CA GLU A 584 -29.96 -5.93 13.02
C GLU A 584 -29.31 -7.32 13.01
N GLU A 585 -29.10 -7.89 11.81
CA GLU A 585 -28.38 -9.15 11.63
C GLU A 585 -26.93 -9.04 12.08
N PHE A 586 -26.27 -7.92 11.78
CA PHE A 586 -24.90 -7.68 12.23
C PHE A 586 -24.82 -7.57 13.76
N VAL A 587 -25.75 -6.84 14.39
CA VAL A 587 -25.83 -6.73 15.85
C VAL A 587 -26.13 -8.10 16.50
N ALA A 588 -26.92 -8.96 15.85
CA ALA A 588 -27.12 -10.34 16.32
C ALA A 588 -25.84 -11.18 16.24
N CYS A 589 -25.00 -10.99 15.21
CA CYS A 589 -23.68 -11.61 15.13
C CYS A 589 -22.77 -11.17 16.29
N LEU A 590 -22.74 -9.86 16.60
CA LEU A 590 -22.01 -9.34 17.75
C LEU A 590 -22.51 -9.96 19.07
N GLY A 591 -23.82 -10.15 19.22
CA GLY A 591 -24.39 -10.83 20.37
C GLY A 591 -23.92 -12.27 20.53
N SER A 592 -23.76 -13.00 19.42
CA SER A 592 -23.24 -14.36 19.42
C SER A 592 -21.75 -14.41 19.80
N MET A 593 -20.95 -13.47 19.31
CA MET A 593 -19.55 -13.33 19.70
C MET A 593 -19.39 -12.96 21.17
N ALA A 594 -20.22 -12.03 21.67
CA ALA A 594 -20.23 -11.62 23.07
C ALA A 594 -20.64 -12.75 24.04
N ALA A 595 -21.40 -13.74 23.57
CA ALA A 595 -21.84 -14.90 24.34
C ALA A 595 -20.88 -16.11 24.22
N ALA A 596 -19.93 -16.09 23.29
CA ALA A 596 -19.04 -17.22 23.07
C ALA A 596 -18.09 -17.42 24.26
N PRO A 597 -17.99 -18.64 24.82
CA PRO A 597 -17.06 -18.92 25.92
C PRO A 597 -15.63 -18.71 25.42
N CYS A 598 -14.92 -17.79 26.06
CA CYS A 598 -13.51 -17.59 25.83
C CYS A 598 -12.78 -18.84 26.33
N ALA A 599 -12.24 -19.66 25.42
CA ALA A 599 -11.34 -20.75 25.81
C ALA A 599 -10.20 -20.15 26.64
N LEU A 600 -10.12 -20.59 27.90
CA LEU A 600 -9.12 -20.20 28.90
C LEU A 600 -7.71 -20.63 28.49
#